data_AF-A0A5C3NQU3-F1
#
_entry.id   AF-A0A5C3NQU3-F1
#
_cell.length_a   1.000
_cell.length_b   1.000
_cell.length_c   1.000
_cell.angle_alpha   90.00
_cell.angle_beta   90.00
_cell.angle_gamma   90.00
#
_symmetry.space_group_name_H-M   'P 1'
#
loop_
_entity.id
_entity.type
_entity.pdbx_description
1 polymer ?
#
loop_
_entity_poly.entity_id
_entity_poly.type
_entity_poly.pdbx_seq_one_letter_code
_entity_poly.pdbx_strand_id
1 'polypeptide(L)'
;MASQKLQIFYTGATGYIGGAVLQLILQHAQASTFAITALVRDAAKAQLLESKFGVRTVVGSLQDLDKLTELAENAHIVVHTADADDEAALKAILAGLKRRHEKTGDVPHFIHTSGLALIADTARGEYLASNIWSDLDVAALDALPPTAPHHAAD
;
A
#
# COMPACT_ATOMS: atom_id res chain seq x y z
N MET A 1 9.66 -10.97 28.04
CA MET A 1 9.31 -11.39 26.66
C MET A 1 9.59 -10.20 25.76
N ALA A 2 10.32 -10.36 24.66
CA ALA A 2 10.51 -9.25 23.72
C ALA A 2 9.11 -8.79 23.27
N SER A 3 8.81 -7.50 23.41
CA SER A 3 7.59 -6.93 22.83
C SER A 3 7.62 -7.26 21.35
N GLN A 4 6.66 -8.06 20.86
CA GLN A 4 6.53 -8.37 19.44
C GLN A 4 6.38 -7.04 18.69
N LYS A 5 7.35 -6.71 17.84
CA LYS A 5 7.27 -5.50 17.02
C LYS A 5 6.14 -5.63 16.01
N LEU A 6 5.46 -4.52 15.74
CA LEU A 6 4.47 -4.41 14.68
C LEU A 6 5.19 -4.53 13.32
N GLN A 7 5.07 -5.70 12.70
CA GLN A 7 5.56 -5.96 11.33
C GLN A 7 4.78 -5.13 10.31
N ILE A 8 5.48 -4.32 9.54
CA ILE A 8 4.94 -3.49 8.45
C ILE A 8 5.62 -3.90 7.16
N PHE A 9 4.86 -4.36 6.18
CA PHE A 9 5.34 -4.54 4.82
C PHE A 9 5.07 -3.26 4.01
N TYR A 10 6.09 -2.75 3.34
CA TYR A 10 6.04 -1.46 2.68
C TYR A 10 6.44 -1.59 1.21
N THR A 11 5.67 -0.99 0.32
CA THR A 11 6.04 -0.86 -1.10
C THR A 11 5.97 0.61 -1.49
N GLY A 12 6.82 1.04 -2.43
CA GLY A 12 6.90 2.45 -2.82
C GLY A 12 7.71 3.33 -1.87
N ALA A 13 8.52 2.74 -0.97
CA ALA A 13 9.37 3.45 0.00
C ALA A 13 10.34 4.49 -0.59
N THR A 14 10.66 4.37 -1.88
CA THR A 14 11.55 5.28 -2.62
C THR A 14 10.81 6.24 -3.56
N GLY A 15 9.47 6.18 -3.57
CA GLY A 15 8.61 7.08 -4.33
C GLY A 15 8.34 8.39 -3.60
N TYR A 16 7.68 9.34 -4.27
CA TYR A 16 7.39 10.66 -3.71
C TYR A 16 6.49 10.60 -2.47
N ILE A 17 5.30 9.99 -2.60
CA ILE A 17 4.35 9.80 -1.50
C ILE A 17 4.94 8.82 -0.47
N GLY A 18 5.38 7.66 -0.93
CA GLY A 18 5.87 6.61 -0.06
C GLY A 18 7.11 6.99 0.74
N GLY A 19 8.02 7.78 0.19
CA GLY A 19 9.19 8.29 0.94
C GLY A 19 8.80 9.28 2.04
N ALA A 20 7.86 10.19 1.74
CA ALA A 20 7.36 11.15 2.73
C ALA A 20 6.62 10.46 3.88
N VAL A 21 5.74 9.49 3.57
CA VAL A 21 5.02 8.70 4.58
C VAL A 21 5.99 7.86 5.41
N LEU A 22 6.98 7.21 4.78
CA LEU A 22 8.00 6.43 5.49
C LEU A 22 8.78 7.31 6.48
N GLN A 23 9.17 8.52 6.07
CA GLN A 23 9.85 9.46 6.95
C GLN A 23 9.01 9.78 8.21
N LEU A 24 7.72 10.03 8.05
CA LEU A 24 6.81 10.30 9.17
C LEU A 24 6.68 9.09 10.10
N ILE A 25 6.58 7.88 9.54
CA ILE A 25 6.51 6.64 10.32
C ILE A 25 7.79 6.45 11.16
N LEU A 26 8.96 6.70 10.58
CA LEU A 26 10.26 6.59 11.26
C LEU A 26 10.45 7.64 12.36
N GLN A 27 9.78 8.80 12.25
CA GLN A 27 9.81 9.87 13.25
C GLN A 27 8.72 9.74 14.32
N HIS A 28 7.78 8.79 14.15
CA HIS A 28 6.67 8.60 15.07
C HIS A 28 7.17 8.22 16.48
N ALA A 29 6.48 8.68 17.52
CA ALA A 29 6.87 8.41 18.92
C ALA A 29 6.98 6.90 19.25
N GLN A 30 6.26 6.07 18.50
CA GLN A 30 6.27 4.60 18.63
C GLN A 30 7.15 3.90 17.59
N ALA A 31 7.99 4.61 16.82
CA ALA A 31 8.78 4.02 15.74
C ALA A 31 9.64 2.82 16.19
N SER A 32 10.10 2.81 17.45
CA SER A 32 10.86 1.69 18.02
C SER A 32 10.07 0.38 18.13
N THR A 33 8.73 0.44 18.16
CA THR A 33 7.85 -0.73 18.17
C THR A 33 7.54 -1.26 16.78
N PHE A 34 7.93 -0.54 15.72
CA PHE A 34 7.70 -0.93 14.34
C PHE A 34 8.88 -1.72 13.77
N ALA A 35 8.57 -2.70 12.92
CA ALA A 35 9.54 -3.44 12.12
C ALA A 35 9.12 -3.35 10.66
N ILE A 36 9.79 -2.47 9.90
CA ILE A 36 9.44 -2.17 8.51
C ILE A 36 10.31 -2.99 7.58
N THR A 37 9.68 -3.71 6.65
CA THR A 37 10.34 -4.36 5.53
C THR A 37 9.86 -3.71 4.23
N ALA A 38 10.76 -3.04 3.52
CA ALA A 38 10.45 -2.35 2.27
C ALA A 38 10.85 -3.18 1.03
N LEU A 39 9.92 -3.37 0.10
CA LEU A 39 10.23 -3.90 -1.23
C LEU A 39 10.84 -2.79 -2.09
N VAL A 40 12.02 -3.05 -2.66
CA VAL A 40 12.77 -2.07 -3.45
C VAL A 40 13.28 -2.72 -4.72
N ARG A 41 13.03 -2.11 -5.88
CA ARG A 41 13.50 -2.63 -7.18
C ARG A 41 15.01 -2.52 -7.36
N ASP A 42 15.60 -1.47 -6.81
CA ASP A 42 17.01 -1.09 -7.01
C ASP A 42 17.85 -1.41 -5.77
N ALA A 43 18.90 -2.20 -5.93
CA ALA A 43 19.77 -2.64 -4.83
C ALA A 43 20.58 -1.50 -4.19
N ALA A 44 20.94 -0.46 -4.95
CA ALA A 44 21.66 0.68 -4.38
C ALA A 44 20.74 1.53 -3.50
N LYS A 45 19.47 1.73 -3.91
CA LYS A 45 18.45 2.38 -3.08
C LYS A 45 18.11 1.54 -1.85
N ALA A 46 18.08 0.21 -1.98
CA ALA A 46 17.90 -0.70 -0.85
C ALA A 46 19.01 -0.51 0.20
N GLN A 47 20.27 -0.50 -0.23
CA GLN A 47 21.41 -0.26 0.65
C GLN A 47 21.35 1.12 1.33
N LEU A 48 20.86 2.16 0.63
CA LEU A 48 20.67 3.49 1.23
C LEU A 48 19.57 3.48 2.31
N LEU A 49 18.45 2.78 2.08
CA LEU A 49 17.39 2.63 3.08
C LEU A 49 17.88 1.91 4.34
N GLU A 50 18.65 0.84 4.17
CA GLU A 50 19.22 0.07 5.28
C GLU A 50 20.24 0.89 6.07
N SER A 51 21.24 1.47 5.38
CA SER A 51 22.36 2.14 6.03
C SER A 51 22.00 3.49 6.66
N LYS A 52 21.10 4.26 6.04
CA LYS A 52 20.77 5.61 6.50
C LYS A 52 19.53 5.67 7.37
N PHE A 53 18.59 4.74 7.20
CA PHE A 53 17.28 4.79 7.86
C PHE A 53 16.99 3.55 8.71
N GLY A 54 17.84 2.52 8.69
CA GLY A 54 17.63 1.30 9.46
C GLY A 54 16.40 0.50 9.02
N VAL A 55 15.90 0.75 7.81
CA VAL A 55 14.74 0.04 7.24
C VAL A 55 15.24 -1.23 6.59
N ARG A 56 14.69 -2.38 6.98
CA ARG A 56 14.99 -3.65 6.32
C ARG A 56 14.46 -3.60 4.89
N THR A 57 15.23 -4.10 3.92
CA THR A 57 14.76 -4.15 2.54
C THR A 57 14.73 -5.57 1.99
N VAL A 58 13.90 -5.75 0.97
CA VAL A 58 13.91 -6.93 0.10
C VAL A 58 13.98 -6.42 -1.33
N VAL A 59 14.97 -6.89 -2.08
CA VAL A 59 15.10 -6.55 -3.49
C VAL A 59 14.09 -7.37 -4.30
N GLY A 60 13.28 -6.69 -5.10
CA GLY A 60 12.24 -7.32 -5.90
C GLY A 60 11.32 -6.32 -6.58
N SER A 61 10.33 -6.86 -7.30
CA SER A 61 9.37 -6.09 -8.06
C SER A 61 7.93 -6.43 -7.67
N LEU A 62 6.97 -5.59 -8.08
CA LEU A 62 5.55 -5.90 -7.92
C LEU A 62 5.11 -7.13 -8.74
N GLN A 63 5.92 -7.53 -9.71
CA GLN A 63 5.67 -8.72 -10.53
C GLN A 63 6.14 -10.01 -9.83
N ASP A 64 6.84 -9.90 -8.70
CA ASP A 64 7.24 -11.05 -7.88
C ASP A 64 6.06 -11.48 -6.98
N LEU A 65 4.96 -11.96 -7.58
CA LEU A 65 3.66 -12.15 -6.89
C LEU A 65 3.76 -13.09 -5.67
N ASP A 66 4.55 -14.17 -5.76
CA ASP A 66 4.76 -15.09 -4.64
C ASP A 66 5.46 -14.39 -3.46
N LYS A 67 6.44 -13.53 -3.76
CA LYS A 67 7.18 -12.73 -2.78
C LYS A 67 6.27 -11.68 -2.13
N LEU A 68 5.42 -11.01 -2.91
CA LEU A 68 4.42 -10.08 -2.37
C LEU A 68 3.48 -10.79 -1.39
N THR A 69 2.99 -11.97 -1.79
CA THR A 69 2.10 -12.80 -0.96
C THR A 69 2.77 -13.20 0.34
N GLU A 70 4.02 -13.69 0.28
CA GLU A 70 4.78 -14.11 1.46
C GLU A 70 5.08 -12.94 2.41
N LEU A 71 5.51 -11.80 1.87
CA LEU A 71 5.81 -10.61 2.68
C LEU A 71 4.55 -10.05 3.35
N ALA A 72 3.42 -10.05 2.63
CA ALA A 72 2.13 -9.62 3.18
C ALA A 72 1.60 -10.59 4.25
N GLU A 73 1.74 -11.91 4.09
CA GLU A 73 1.34 -12.90 5.11
C GLU A 73 2.05 -12.65 6.45
N ASN A 74 3.31 -12.21 6.40
CA ASN A 74 4.12 -11.97 7.59
C ASN A 74 3.93 -10.56 8.21
N ALA A 75 3.07 -9.71 7.63
CA ALA A 75 2.86 -8.34 8.06
C ALA A 75 1.54 -8.13 8.83
N HIS A 76 1.56 -7.28 9.85
CA HIS A 76 0.32 -6.81 10.49
C HIS A 76 -0.31 -5.66 9.70
N ILE A 77 0.53 -4.85 9.05
CA ILE A 77 0.11 -3.73 8.21
C ILE A 77 0.87 -3.80 6.90
N VAL A 78 0.17 -3.64 5.79
CA VAL A 78 0.77 -3.42 4.48
C VAL A 78 0.50 -1.98 4.05
N VAL A 79 1.56 -1.24 3.72
CA VAL A 79 1.48 0.10 3.13
C VAL A 79 1.88 0.00 1.66
N HIS A 80 0.93 0.23 0.76
CA HIS A 80 1.10 0.11 -0.68
C HIS A 80 0.92 1.46 -1.37
N THR A 81 2.06 2.08 -1.73
CA THR A 81 2.11 3.36 -2.44
C THR A 81 2.96 3.25 -3.72
N ALA A 82 3.12 2.03 -4.25
CA ALA A 82 4.04 1.76 -5.35
C ALA A 82 3.41 1.97 -6.72
N ASP A 83 2.15 1.54 -6.87
CA ASP A 83 1.35 1.64 -8.09
C ASP A 83 -0.13 1.58 -7.67
N ALA A 84 -0.98 2.42 -8.25
CA ALA A 84 -2.41 2.46 -7.95
C ALA A 84 -3.21 1.46 -8.79
N ASP A 85 -2.63 0.94 -9.88
CA ASP A 85 -3.37 0.20 -10.92
C ASP A 85 -2.87 -1.24 -11.13
N ASP A 86 -1.83 -1.68 -10.42
CA ASP A 86 -1.29 -3.05 -10.54
C ASP A 86 -2.19 -4.07 -9.83
N GLU A 87 -3.27 -4.48 -10.50
CA GLU A 87 -4.26 -5.43 -9.99
C GLU A 87 -3.64 -6.78 -9.57
N ALA A 88 -2.62 -7.24 -10.29
CA ALA A 88 -1.94 -8.49 -9.97
C ALA A 88 -1.20 -8.39 -8.63
N ALA A 89 -0.49 -7.29 -8.40
CA ALA A 89 0.18 -7.01 -7.14
C ALA A 89 -0.80 -6.86 -5.98
N LEU A 90 -1.92 -6.16 -6.19
CA LEU A 90 -3.00 -6.01 -5.19
C LEU A 90 -3.57 -7.37 -4.77
N LYS A 91 -3.91 -8.22 -5.74
CA LYS A 91 -4.41 -9.58 -5.47
C LYS A 91 -3.39 -10.41 -4.69
N ALA A 92 -2.11 -10.33 -5.02
CA ALA A 92 -1.05 -11.03 -4.29
C ALA A 92 -0.92 -10.55 -2.83
N ILE A 93 -0.95 -9.23 -2.61
CA ILE A 93 -0.91 -8.63 -1.27
C ILE A 93 -2.13 -9.07 -0.44
N LEU A 94 -3.33 -8.93 -0.99
CA LEU A 94 -4.57 -9.31 -0.32
C LEU A 94 -4.63 -10.82 -0.02
N ALA A 95 -4.12 -11.66 -0.93
CA ALA A 95 -3.98 -13.10 -0.68
C ALA A 95 -3.06 -13.38 0.51
N GLY A 96 -1.93 -12.68 0.64
CA GLY A 96 -1.03 -12.80 1.78
C GLY A 96 -1.69 -12.39 3.09
N LEU A 97 -2.37 -11.23 3.10
CA LEU A 97 -3.11 -10.76 4.27
C LEU A 97 -4.23 -11.73 4.69
N LYS A 98 -4.95 -12.31 3.73
CA LYS A 98 -5.94 -13.35 3.99
C LYS A 98 -5.31 -14.59 4.63
N ARG A 99 -4.18 -15.08 4.09
CA ARG A 99 -3.46 -16.23 4.67
C ARG A 99 -3.04 -15.97 6.11
N ARG A 100 -2.59 -14.74 6.41
CA ARG A 100 -2.28 -14.35 7.80
C ARG A 100 -3.51 -14.48 8.69
N HIS A 101 -4.62 -13.87 8.29
CA HIS A 101 -5.86 -13.90 9.07
C HIS A 101 -6.31 -15.34 9.35
N GLU A 102 -6.29 -16.19 8.33
CA GLU A 102 -6.65 -17.62 8.45
C GLU A 102 -5.70 -18.38 9.41
N LYS A 103 -4.42 -18.00 9.45
CA LYS A 103 -3.37 -18.68 10.25
C LYS A 103 -3.30 -18.20 11.70
N THR A 104 -3.50 -16.91 11.95
CA THR A 104 -3.29 -16.31 13.28
C THR A 104 -4.57 -15.82 13.94
N GLY A 105 -5.64 -15.61 13.17
CA GLY A 105 -6.87 -14.96 13.62
C GLY A 105 -6.79 -13.42 13.68
N ASP A 106 -5.62 -12.82 13.44
CA ASP A 106 -5.46 -11.36 13.43
C ASP A 106 -6.17 -10.74 12.22
N VAL A 107 -6.64 -9.49 12.36
CA VAL A 107 -7.16 -8.71 11.22
C VAL A 107 -6.06 -7.76 10.76
N PRO A 108 -5.29 -8.08 9.70
CA PRO A 108 -4.27 -7.18 9.20
C PRO A 108 -4.88 -5.95 8.51
N HIS A 109 -4.12 -4.86 8.49
CA HIS A 109 -4.52 -3.63 7.82
C HIS A 109 -3.84 -3.48 6.46
N PHE A 110 -4.60 -3.04 5.47
CA PHE A 110 -4.09 -2.67 4.15
C PHE A 110 -4.31 -1.17 3.94
N ILE A 111 -3.23 -0.44 3.68
CA ILE A 111 -3.27 0.99 3.36
C ILE A 111 -2.79 1.14 1.91
N HIS A 112 -3.70 1.49 1.02
CA HIS A 112 -3.45 1.64 -0.41
C HIS A 112 -3.55 3.11 -0.83
N THR A 113 -2.59 3.59 -1.63
CA THR A 113 -2.72 4.87 -2.32
C THR A 113 -3.33 4.66 -3.70
N SER A 114 -4.62 4.94 -3.80
CA SER A 114 -5.45 4.93 -5.01
C SER A 114 -5.44 6.30 -5.73
N GLY A 115 -6.28 6.48 -6.76
CA GLY A 115 -6.52 7.74 -7.46
C GLY A 115 -8.01 8.08 -7.60
N LEU A 116 -8.35 9.36 -7.43
CA LEU A 116 -9.71 9.87 -7.63
C LEU A 116 -10.15 9.97 -9.11
N ALA A 117 -9.32 9.51 -10.07
CA ALA A 117 -9.75 9.47 -11.46
C ALA A 117 -10.94 8.53 -11.70
N LEU A 118 -11.24 7.65 -10.73
CA LEU A 118 -12.44 6.81 -10.65
C LEU A 118 -13.74 7.61 -10.80
N ILE A 119 -13.80 8.81 -10.23
CA ILE A 119 -14.96 9.70 -10.24
C ILE A 119 -14.73 10.97 -11.06
N ALA A 120 -13.60 11.04 -11.77
CA ALA A 120 -13.27 12.20 -12.58
C ALA A 120 -14.14 12.27 -13.84
N ASP A 121 -14.44 13.50 -14.24
CA ASP A 121 -15.04 13.80 -15.52
C ASP A 121 -14.02 14.45 -16.47
N THR A 122 -14.49 14.81 -17.67
CA THR A 122 -13.69 15.55 -18.64
C THR A 122 -13.96 17.05 -18.60
N ALA A 123 -14.41 17.61 -17.47
CA ALA A 123 -14.71 19.04 -17.37
C ALA A 123 -13.47 19.91 -17.52
N ARG A 124 -12.27 19.37 -17.21
CA ARG A 124 -10.97 20.07 -17.32
C ARG A 124 -10.95 21.42 -16.57
N GLY A 125 -11.82 21.58 -15.57
CA GLY A 125 -11.99 22.81 -14.80
C GLY A 125 -12.89 23.88 -15.45
N GLU A 126 -13.56 23.59 -16.57
CA GLU A 126 -14.41 24.57 -17.28
C GLU A 126 -15.79 24.74 -16.66
N TYR A 127 -16.31 23.72 -15.98
CA TYR A 127 -17.59 23.73 -15.31
C TYR A 127 -17.58 22.86 -14.06
N LEU A 128 -18.50 23.15 -13.13
CA LEU A 128 -18.74 22.30 -11.98
C LEU A 128 -19.36 20.98 -12.44
N ALA A 129 -18.85 19.85 -11.94
CA ALA A 129 -19.45 18.55 -12.18
C ALA A 129 -20.91 18.54 -11.71
N SER A 130 -21.79 17.89 -12.46
CA SER A 130 -23.20 17.78 -12.10
C SER A 130 -23.43 16.87 -10.88
N ASN A 131 -22.45 16.01 -10.57
CA ASN A 131 -22.50 15.12 -9.42
C ASN A 131 -21.46 15.55 -8.38
N ILE A 132 -21.88 15.67 -7.12
CA ILE A 132 -21.00 15.92 -5.98
C ILE A 132 -20.82 14.57 -5.27
N TRP A 133 -19.59 14.06 -5.28
CA TRP A 133 -19.25 12.78 -4.69
C TRP A 133 -19.01 12.89 -3.18
N SER A 134 -19.40 11.85 -2.45
CA SER A 134 -19.16 11.68 -1.03
C SER A 134 -18.59 10.27 -0.81
N ASP A 135 -17.51 10.17 -0.05
CA ASP A 135 -16.93 8.88 0.38
C ASP A 135 -17.86 8.11 1.33
N LEU A 136 -18.88 8.78 1.87
CA LEU A 136 -19.94 8.16 2.65
C LEU A 136 -21.04 7.51 1.81
N ASP A 137 -21.11 7.80 0.49
CA ASP A 137 -22.08 7.21 -0.42
C ASP A 137 -21.49 6.01 -1.16
N VAL A 138 -21.27 4.93 -0.43
CA VAL A 138 -20.67 3.69 -0.95
C VAL A 138 -21.48 3.12 -2.10
N ALA A 139 -22.82 3.21 -2.05
CA ALA A 139 -23.67 2.69 -3.11
C ALA A 139 -23.48 3.42 -4.44
N ALA A 140 -23.22 4.73 -4.41
CA ALA A 140 -22.91 5.49 -5.60
C ALA A 140 -21.52 5.14 -6.18
N LEU A 141 -20.55 4.86 -5.32
CA LEU A 141 -19.20 4.43 -5.74
C LEU A 141 -19.23 3.01 -6.33
N ASP A 142 -19.93 2.08 -5.70
CA ASP A 142 -20.09 0.69 -6.17
C ASP A 142 -20.84 0.60 -7.51
N ALA A 143 -21.65 1.61 -7.82
CA ALA A 143 -22.41 1.68 -9.07
C ALA A 143 -21.57 2.19 -10.27
N LEU A 144 -20.32 2.61 -10.05
CA LEU A 144 -19.43 3.04 -11.12
C LEU A 144 -19.15 1.88 -12.09
N PRO A 145 -18.99 2.16 -13.39
CA PRO A 145 -18.77 1.10 -14.37
C PRO A 145 -17.39 0.46 -14.14
N PRO A 146 -17.21 -0.86 -14.36
CA PRO A 146 -15.91 -1.52 -14.29
C PRO A 146 -14.85 -0.96 -15.24
N THR A 147 -15.26 -0.17 -16.23
CA THR A 147 -14.38 0.54 -17.16
C THR A 147 -13.88 1.89 -16.63
N ALA A 148 -14.34 2.33 -15.46
CA ALA A 148 -13.85 3.55 -14.84
C ALA A 148 -12.36 3.40 -14.48
N PRO A 149 -11.55 4.47 -14.59
CA PRO A 149 -10.16 4.43 -14.15
C PRO A 149 -10.05 3.95 -12.70
N HIS A 150 -8.98 3.22 -12.36
CA HIS A 150 -8.73 2.70 -11.01
C HIS A 150 -9.75 1.70 -10.44
N HIS A 151 -10.90 1.45 -11.09
CA HIS A 151 -11.95 0.57 -10.54
C HIS A 151 -11.46 -0.85 -10.20
N ALA A 152 -10.53 -1.42 -10.96
CA ALA A 152 -10.00 -2.75 -10.67
C ALA A 152 -9.16 -2.81 -9.37
N ALA A 153 -8.78 -1.64 -8.83
CA ALA A 153 -7.90 -1.46 -7.68
C ALA A 153 -8.58 -0.82 -6.46
N ASP A 154 -9.82 -0.33 -6.60
CA ASP A 154 -10.61 0.38 -5.58
C ASP A 154 -11.79 -0.43 -5.04
#